data_AF-A0A9X9MHD5-F1
#
_entry.id   AF-A0A9X9MHD5-F1
#
_cell.length_a   1.000
_cell.length_b   1.000
_cell.length_c   1.000
_cell.angle_alpha   90.00
_cell.angle_beta   90.00
_cell.angle_gamma   90.00
#
_symmetry.space_group_name_H-M   'P 1'
#
loop_
_entity.id
_entity.type
_entity.pdbx_description
1 polymer ?
#
loop_
_entity_poly.entity_id
_entity_poly.type
_entity_poly.pdbx_seq_one_letter_code
_entity_poly.pdbx_strand_id
1 'polypeptide(L)'
;MLGTVTDALLIIIYQLHGNRNGNKTIVSLFSLLDSSQSHSELPTLLPPYSCSQYDFFNKFPEHATPRFRVYQFTAEVRSQLRTRGLLPPNVEDHMLQSERCLRQLASKSTPIEKYIYLTTLRNTNSHLFYRLLISNFSAITPLVYTPVVGEACKRWSEIYQHAEGLYISYKDRGAIIDVLRNWRHPKVEITVVSDGSRILGLGDLGVNGMGIPVGKLALYTGCAGIRPDVTLPLMLDLGTNNAALLNDQFYLGARMKRISEKEEMEFMDELMEALNTVWPGIVVQFEDFKNPFPALEKFGPKYACFNDDVQGTGAVILAGIINALKRTSVPIKDQRAVFMGAGSAGVGVAKQIVEYFVKQGLSEDEARRKFWFVDTKGLITNDRGDWLAAHKKYFARDDNQGQQFKTLAEVVEYVKPSILMGLSTTRGAFNEQIIRKMAALNANPIIMPLSNPSDNSECTFEEATKWTNGKAIFASGSPFLPVMHDGKLIYPSQGKSVSPVV
;
A
#
# COMPACT_ATOMS: atom_id res chain seq x y z
N MET A 1 -11.17 -11.39 -12.37
CA MET A 1 -10.62 -12.29 -11.33
C MET A 1 -9.10 -12.22 -11.15
N LEU A 2 -8.34 -11.47 -11.98
CA LEU A 2 -6.94 -11.08 -11.71
C LEU A 2 -6.59 -9.64 -12.18
N GLY A 3 -7.55 -8.91 -12.79
CA GLY A 3 -7.28 -7.65 -13.49
C GLY A 3 -7.19 -6.39 -12.61
N THR A 4 -7.89 -6.34 -11.47
CA THR A 4 -8.08 -5.08 -10.71
C THR A 4 -6.91 -4.71 -9.78
N VAL A 5 -6.06 -5.67 -9.36
CA VAL A 5 -4.85 -5.40 -8.56
C VAL A 5 -3.76 -4.76 -9.41
N THR A 6 -3.57 -5.31 -10.61
CA THR A 6 -2.63 -4.79 -11.60
C THR A 6 -2.98 -3.35 -11.93
N ASP A 7 -4.28 -3.02 -12.05
CA ASP A 7 -4.71 -1.69 -12.46
C ASP A 7 -4.27 -0.60 -11.47
N ALA A 8 -4.47 -0.71 -10.15
CA ALA A 8 -4.12 0.37 -9.21
C ALA A 8 -2.61 0.64 -9.11
N LEU A 9 -1.79 -0.42 -9.13
CA LEU A 9 -0.33 -0.33 -9.09
C LEU A 9 0.28 0.10 -10.43
N LEU A 10 -0.24 -0.40 -11.56
CA LEU A 10 0.11 0.10 -12.89
C LEU A 10 -0.36 1.54 -13.10
N ILE A 11 -1.50 1.95 -12.56
CA ILE A 11 -2.05 3.31 -12.63
C ILE A 11 -1.05 4.32 -12.04
N ILE A 12 -0.48 4.04 -10.87
CA ILE A 12 0.49 4.93 -10.23
C ILE A 12 1.80 4.95 -11.02
N ILE A 13 2.29 3.79 -11.46
CA ILE A 13 3.51 3.70 -12.29
C ILE A 13 3.33 4.43 -13.64
N TYR A 14 2.17 4.32 -14.29
CA TYR A 14 1.87 4.98 -15.57
C TYR A 14 1.69 6.50 -15.41
N GLN A 15 1.05 6.96 -14.32
CA GLN A 15 0.97 8.39 -14.00
C GLN A 15 2.36 9.02 -13.84
N LEU A 16 3.30 8.28 -13.23
CA LEU A 16 4.68 8.73 -13.05
C LEU A 16 5.51 8.66 -14.34
N HIS A 17 5.23 7.71 -15.24
CA HIS A 17 5.94 7.58 -16.51
C HIS A 17 5.56 8.67 -17.53
N GLY A 18 4.32 9.18 -17.51
CA GLY A 18 3.85 10.26 -18.38
C GLY A 18 4.57 11.59 -18.18
N ASN A 19 5.05 11.88 -16.96
CA ASN A 19 5.83 13.08 -16.65
C ASN A 19 7.26 13.06 -17.21
N ARG A 20 7.81 11.90 -17.61
CA ARG A 20 9.21 11.80 -18.11
C ARG A 20 9.43 12.35 -19.52
N ASN A 21 8.40 12.43 -20.37
CA ASN A 21 8.59 12.65 -21.81
C ASN A 21 8.12 14.02 -22.33
N GLY A 22 7.72 14.97 -21.47
CA GLY A 22 7.27 16.30 -21.92
C GLY A 22 5.99 16.31 -22.79
N ASN A 23 5.42 15.14 -23.09
CA ASN A 23 4.09 15.02 -23.67
C ASN A 23 3.06 15.32 -22.58
N LYS A 24 2.40 16.48 -22.68
CA LYS A 24 1.17 16.82 -21.95
C LYS A 24 -0.02 15.97 -22.42
N THR A 25 0.18 14.67 -22.57
CA THR A 25 -0.89 13.72 -22.78
C THR A 25 -0.94 12.89 -21.52
N ILE A 26 -1.70 13.39 -20.55
CA ILE A 26 -2.23 12.59 -19.45
C ILE A 26 -2.99 11.45 -20.13
N VAL A 27 -2.36 10.29 -20.31
CA VAL A 27 -3.09 9.08 -20.64
C VAL A 27 -3.89 8.76 -19.39
N SER A 28 -5.14 9.20 -19.46
CA SER A 28 -6.11 9.22 -18.39
C SER A 28 -6.29 7.82 -17.81
N LEU A 29 -6.38 7.75 -16.47
CA LEU A 29 -6.87 6.64 -15.62
C LEU A 29 -8.01 5.81 -16.27
N PHE A 30 -8.75 6.44 -17.17
CA PHE A 30 -9.96 5.97 -17.81
C PHE A 30 -9.72 5.13 -19.07
N SER A 31 -8.62 5.32 -19.79
CA SER A 31 -8.34 4.57 -21.03
C SER A 31 -7.95 3.11 -20.78
N LEU A 32 -7.34 2.81 -19.62
CA LEU A 32 -7.03 1.46 -19.17
C LEU A 32 -8.27 0.72 -18.62
N LEU A 33 -9.25 1.43 -18.08
CA LEU A 33 -10.49 0.86 -17.56
C LEU A 33 -11.57 0.63 -18.64
N ASP A 34 -11.34 1.11 -19.87
CA ASP A 34 -12.31 1.13 -20.98
C ASP A 34 -11.84 0.38 -22.24
N SER A 35 -10.70 -0.32 -22.18
CA SER A 35 -10.16 -1.06 -23.33
C SER A 35 -10.27 -2.57 -23.14
N SER A 36 -11.31 -3.15 -23.76
CA SER A 36 -11.35 -4.59 -24.08
C SER A 36 -10.45 -4.86 -25.28
N GLN A 37 -9.13 -4.97 -25.10
CA GLN A 37 -8.26 -5.51 -26.14
C GLN A 37 -7.26 -6.53 -25.61
N SER A 38 -7.32 -7.71 -26.20
CA SER A 38 -6.34 -8.79 -26.07
C SER A 38 -5.04 -8.38 -26.73
N HIS A 39 -3.93 -8.38 -26.00
CA HIS A 39 -2.60 -8.32 -26.58
C HIS A 39 -1.80 -9.56 -26.20
N SER A 40 -1.61 -10.41 -27.20
CA SER A 40 -0.63 -11.48 -27.27
C SER A 40 0.77 -10.91 -27.59
N GLU A 41 1.78 -11.66 -27.14
CA GLU A 41 3.22 -11.53 -27.43
C GLU A 41 4.05 -10.62 -26.49
N LEU A 42 4.74 -11.28 -25.56
CA LEU A 42 5.83 -10.73 -24.73
C LEU A 42 7.18 -11.07 -25.40
N PRO A 43 8.05 -10.10 -25.71
CA PRO A 43 9.42 -10.38 -26.09
C PRO A 43 10.24 -10.81 -24.85
N THR A 44 10.86 -11.97 -24.95
CA THR A 44 11.96 -12.42 -24.09
C THR A 44 13.14 -11.45 -24.16
N LEU A 45 13.64 -10.98 -23.00
CA LEU A 45 15.08 -10.78 -22.67
C LEU A 45 15.24 -10.03 -21.33
N LEU A 46 15.66 -10.74 -20.26
CA LEU A 46 16.18 -10.16 -19.02
C LEU A 46 17.35 -11.00 -18.44
N PRO A 47 18.38 -10.36 -17.82
CA PRO A 47 19.62 -10.95 -17.30
C PRO A 47 19.53 -11.41 -15.82
N PRO A 48 20.53 -12.14 -15.27
CA PRO A 48 20.39 -12.91 -14.02
C PRO A 48 21.16 -12.37 -12.81
N TYR A 49 20.50 -12.31 -11.65
CA TYR A 49 21.02 -12.53 -10.27
C TYR A 49 19.78 -12.99 -9.44
N SER A 50 19.77 -13.96 -8.54
CA SER A 50 20.73 -14.47 -7.55
C SER A 50 20.30 -15.87 -7.06
N CYS A 51 21.17 -16.63 -6.36
CA CYS A 51 20.79 -17.59 -5.31
C CYS A 51 22.04 -18.12 -4.55
N SER A 52 22.06 -18.00 -3.21
CA SER A 52 22.92 -18.67 -2.19
C SER A 52 24.32 -19.24 -2.52
N GLN A 53 25.15 -18.54 -3.30
CA GLN A 53 26.58 -18.84 -3.55
C GLN A 53 27.52 -17.71 -3.06
N TYR A 54 27.16 -16.98 -2.02
CA TYR A 54 27.88 -15.74 -1.63
C TYR A 54 29.36 -15.97 -1.24
N ASP A 55 29.71 -17.14 -0.71
CA ASP A 55 31.12 -17.52 -0.44
C ASP A 55 31.79 -18.30 -1.59
N PHE A 56 31.03 -18.75 -2.59
CA PHE A 56 31.54 -19.71 -3.59
C PHE A 56 32.15 -19.02 -4.83
N PHE A 57 31.56 -17.91 -5.31
CA PHE A 57 32.05 -17.24 -6.52
C PHE A 57 33.10 -16.15 -6.31
N ASN A 58 33.35 -15.72 -5.07
CA ASN A 58 34.53 -14.89 -4.76
C ASN A 58 35.86 -15.64 -4.96
N LYS A 59 35.84 -16.97 -5.12
CA LYS A 59 37.04 -17.78 -5.37
C LYS A 59 37.43 -17.92 -6.85
N PHE A 60 36.54 -17.66 -7.82
CA PHE A 60 36.84 -17.92 -9.24
C PHE A 60 36.20 -16.88 -10.19
N PRO A 61 36.83 -15.70 -10.36
CA PRO A 61 36.32 -14.63 -11.23
C PRO A 61 36.32 -14.98 -12.73
N GLU A 62 37.14 -15.95 -13.14
CA GLU A 62 37.47 -16.23 -14.55
C GLU A 62 36.44 -17.11 -15.28
N HIS A 63 35.37 -17.53 -14.61
CA HIS A 63 34.28 -18.32 -15.20
C HIS A 63 32.93 -17.60 -15.20
N ALA A 64 32.91 -16.31 -14.82
CA ALA A 64 31.73 -15.45 -14.86
C ALA A 64 31.41 -15.01 -16.31
N THR A 65 31.03 -15.95 -17.17
CA THR A 65 30.39 -15.61 -18.46
C THR A 65 28.87 -15.82 -18.38
N PRO A 66 28.06 -14.95 -19.01
CA PRO A 66 26.67 -14.69 -18.59
C PRO A 66 25.62 -15.67 -19.15
N ARG A 67 26.01 -16.89 -19.55
CA ARG A 67 25.20 -17.73 -20.45
C ARG A 67 24.45 -18.90 -19.82
N PHE A 68 24.59 -19.19 -18.52
CA PHE A 68 23.95 -20.36 -17.91
C PHE A 68 22.83 -19.97 -16.94
N ARG A 69 21.58 -19.92 -17.48
CA ARG A 69 20.32 -19.84 -16.71
C ARG A 69 19.99 -21.20 -16.10
N VAL A 70 20.68 -21.58 -15.03
CA VAL A 70 20.54 -22.94 -14.49
C VAL A 70 19.61 -22.95 -13.28
N TYR A 71 18.35 -23.26 -13.54
CA TYR A 71 17.32 -23.45 -12.50
C TYR A 71 17.30 -24.87 -11.91
N GLN A 72 18.07 -25.77 -12.51
CA GLN A 72 18.26 -27.14 -12.07
C GLN A 72 19.75 -27.42 -12.18
N PHE A 73 20.45 -27.55 -11.07
CA PHE A 73 21.87 -27.92 -11.09
C PHE A 73 21.98 -29.37 -11.61
N THR A 74 21.96 -29.54 -12.93
CA THR A 74 22.17 -30.85 -13.59
C THR A 74 23.59 -31.32 -13.35
N ALA A 75 23.89 -32.58 -13.66
CA ALA A 75 25.24 -33.11 -13.52
C ALA A 75 26.27 -32.33 -14.36
N GLU A 76 25.87 -31.88 -15.55
CA GLU A 76 26.67 -31.08 -16.48
C GLU A 76 26.96 -29.71 -15.88
N VAL A 77 25.92 -29.01 -15.39
CA VAL A 77 26.10 -27.69 -14.78
C VAL A 77 26.96 -27.77 -13.53
N ARG A 78 26.74 -28.80 -12.69
CA ARG A 78 27.56 -28.99 -11.48
C ARG A 78 29.03 -29.21 -11.82
N SER A 79 29.32 -29.91 -12.92
CA SER A 79 30.69 -30.08 -13.40
C SER A 79 31.29 -28.76 -13.90
N GLN A 80 30.52 -28.00 -14.70
CA GLN A 80 30.96 -26.70 -15.24
C GLN A 80 31.22 -25.66 -14.14
N LEU A 81 30.33 -25.58 -13.16
CA LEU A 81 30.43 -24.66 -12.03
C LEU A 81 31.33 -25.18 -10.89
N ARG A 82 31.93 -26.37 -11.04
CA ARG A 82 32.75 -27.05 -10.01
C ARG A 82 32.02 -27.21 -8.66
N THR A 83 30.70 -27.47 -8.70
CA THR A 83 29.86 -27.72 -7.52
C THR A 83 29.53 -29.20 -7.30
N ARG A 84 30.06 -30.10 -8.14
CA ARG A 84 29.94 -31.54 -7.94
C ARG A 84 30.52 -31.94 -6.57
N GLY A 85 29.74 -32.66 -5.77
CA GLY A 85 30.09 -33.04 -4.40
C GLY A 85 29.65 -32.04 -3.33
N LEU A 86 29.27 -30.81 -3.71
CA LEU A 86 28.71 -29.81 -2.80
C LEU A 86 27.18 -29.87 -2.69
N LEU A 87 26.53 -30.56 -3.63
CA LEU A 87 25.08 -30.76 -3.68
C LEU A 87 24.74 -32.26 -3.67
N PRO A 88 23.62 -32.67 -3.03
CA PRO A 88 23.13 -34.05 -3.07
C PRO A 88 22.96 -34.55 -4.52
N PRO A 89 23.19 -35.85 -4.81
CA PRO A 89 23.29 -36.35 -6.19
C PRO A 89 22.01 -36.18 -7.02
N ASN A 90 20.83 -36.19 -6.39
CA ASN A 90 19.57 -36.02 -7.08
C ASN A 90 19.45 -34.61 -7.68
N VAL A 91 19.01 -34.54 -8.93
CA VAL A 91 18.66 -33.30 -9.61
C VAL A 91 17.16 -33.15 -9.48
N GLU A 92 16.71 -31.99 -9.01
CA GLU A 92 15.30 -31.73 -8.76
C GLU A 92 14.80 -30.64 -9.68
N ASP A 93 13.55 -30.76 -10.10
CA ASP A 93 12.85 -29.66 -10.75
C ASP A 93 12.27 -28.66 -9.74
N HIS A 94 11.78 -27.55 -10.25
CA HIS A 94 11.22 -26.48 -9.43
C HIS A 94 9.88 -26.85 -8.81
N MET A 95 9.16 -27.83 -9.36
CA MET A 95 7.87 -28.28 -8.82
C MET A 95 8.09 -29.06 -7.54
N LEU A 96 9.03 -30.01 -7.55
CA LEU A 96 9.41 -30.78 -6.38
C LEU A 96 10.05 -29.89 -5.29
N GLN A 97 10.86 -28.91 -5.68
CA GLN A 97 11.39 -27.91 -4.76
C GLN A 97 10.25 -27.10 -4.11
N SER A 98 9.26 -26.67 -4.90
CA SER A 98 8.11 -25.93 -4.40
C SER A 98 7.29 -26.77 -3.42
N GLU A 99 7.04 -28.04 -3.73
CA GLU A 99 6.34 -28.97 -2.84
C GLU A 99 7.10 -29.17 -1.52
N ARG A 100 8.42 -29.36 -1.57
CA ARG A 100 9.25 -29.46 -0.36
C ARG A 100 9.11 -28.19 0.49
N CYS A 101 9.17 -27.02 -0.12
CA CYS A 101 9.01 -25.76 0.59
C CYS A 101 7.64 -25.62 1.23
N LEU A 102 6.56 -26.01 0.54
CA LEU A 102 5.21 -26.01 1.09
C LEU A 102 5.08 -26.98 2.28
N ARG A 103 5.70 -28.17 2.22
CA ARG A 103 5.74 -29.12 3.34
C ARG A 103 6.49 -28.54 4.55
N GLN A 104 7.62 -27.89 4.33
CA GLN A 104 8.39 -27.20 5.39
C GLN A 104 7.64 -26.00 5.98
N LEU A 105 6.91 -25.25 5.14
CA LEU A 105 6.07 -24.15 5.57
C LEU A 105 4.89 -24.67 6.42
N ALA A 106 4.26 -25.77 6.01
CA ALA A 106 3.17 -26.41 6.73
C ALA A 106 3.62 -26.99 8.09
N SER A 107 4.89 -27.36 8.23
CA SER A 107 5.43 -27.87 9.49
C SER A 107 5.68 -26.77 10.55
N LYS A 108 5.49 -25.49 10.22
CA LYS A 108 5.62 -24.37 11.15
C LYS A 108 4.29 -24.14 11.87
N SER A 109 4.34 -24.02 13.19
CA SER A 109 3.16 -23.96 14.05
C SER A 109 2.52 -22.58 14.06
N THR A 110 3.34 -21.53 14.02
CA THR A 110 2.87 -20.14 14.15
C THR A 110 3.01 -19.35 12.85
N PRO A 111 2.16 -18.33 12.60
CA PRO A 111 2.30 -17.46 11.44
C PRO A 111 3.66 -16.75 11.36
N ILE A 112 4.23 -16.36 12.50
CA ILE A 112 5.55 -15.70 12.55
C ILE A 112 6.69 -16.65 12.17
N GLU A 113 6.64 -17.93 12.56
CA GLU A 113 7.62 -18.93 12.08
C GLU A 113 7.52 -19.16 10.57
N LYS A 114 6.31 -19.09 10.02
CA LYS A 114 6.08 -19.14 8.57
C LYS A 114 6.67 -17.91 7.88
N TYR A 115 6.50 -16.71 8.45
CA TYR A 115 7.13 -15.47 7.97
C TYR A 115 8.66 -15.59 7.95
N ILE A 116 9.27 -16.06 9.05
CA ILE A 116 10.72 -16.24 9.16
C ILE A 116 11.21 -17.22 8.10
N TYR A 117 10.54 -18.38 7.94
CA TYR A 117 10.90 -19.34 6.91
C TYR A 117 10.85 -18.75 5.49
N LEU A 118 9.78 -18.01 5.16
CA LEU A 118 9.62 -17.38 3.85
C LEU A 118 10.65 -16.26 3.63
N THR A 119 11.04 -15.56 4.69
CA THR A 119 12.11 -14.54 4.68
C THR A 119 13.47 -15.18 4.40
N THR A 120 13.81 -16.29 5.08
CA THR A 120 15.01 -17.06 4.75
C THR A 120 14.98 -17.55 3.31
N LEU A 121 13.83 -18.05 2.83
CA LEU A 121 13.68 -18.51 1.45
C LEU A 121 13.88 -17.36 0.45
N ARG A 122 13.31 -16.18 0.71
CA ARG A 122 13.50 -14.99 -0.13
C ARG A 122 14.98 -14.60 -0.26
N ASN A 123 15.73 -14.66 0.84
CA ASN A 123 17.15 -14.29 0.85
C ASN A 123 18.07 -15.38 0.29
N THR A 124 17.70 -16.65 0.43
CA THR A 124 18.52 -17.77 -0.03
C THR A 124 18.19 -18.13 -1.48
N ASN A 125 16.91 -18.21 -1.87
CA ASN A 125 16.39 -18.55 -3.20
C ASN A 125 15.15 -17.72 -3.57
N SER A 126 15.40 -16.48 -4.02
CA SER A 126 14.37 -15.52 -4.43
C SER A 126 13.44 -16.04 -5.52
N HIS A 127 13.95 -16.78 -6.50
CA HIS A 127 13.14 -17.37 -7.57
C HIS A 127 12.10 -18.36 -7.03
N LEU A 128 12.50 -19.24 -6.11
CA LEU A 128 11.58 -20.19 -5.49
C LEU A 128 10.58 -19.49 -4.58
N PHE A 129 11.02 -18.48 -3.82
CA PHE A 129 10.12 -17.62 -3.03
C PHE A 129 9.02 -16.99 -3.90
N TYR A 130 9.38 -16.33 -5.01
CA TYR A 130 8.40 -15.68 -5.88
C TYR A 130 7.52 -16.69 -6.62
N ARG A 131 8.05 -17.85 -7.01
CA ARG A 131 7.23 -18.93 -7.58
C ARG A 131 6.18 -19.43 -6.60
N LEU A 132 6.54 -19.61 -5.33
CA LEU A 132 5.58 -19.97 -4.27
C LEU A 132 4.55 -18.86 -4.08
N LEU A 133 4.99 -17.60 -3.93
CA LEU A 133 4.11 -16.45 -3.74
C LEU A 133 3.08 -16.33 -4.86
N ILE A 134 3.52 -16.38 -6.12
CA ILE A 134 2.62 -16.24 -7.28
C ILE A 134 1.67 -17.43 -7.39
N SER A 135 2.16 -18.67 -7.20
CA SER A 135 1.34 -19.87 -7.37
C SER A 135 0.37 -20.11 -6.21
N ASN A 136 0.58 -19.47 -5.05
CA ASN A 136 -0.20 -19.67 -3.83
C ASN A 136 -0.59 -18.32 -3.18
N PHE A 137 -0.89 -17.32 -4.01
CA PHE A 137 -0.99 -15.92 -3.61
C PHE A 137 -1.93 -15.69 -2.41
N SER A 138 -3.15 -16.24 -2.45
CA SER A 138 -4.12 -16.09 -1.37
C SER A 138 -3.66 -16.70 -0.03
N ALA A 139 -2.84 -17.75 -0.06
CA ALA A 139 -2.35 -18.42 1.14
C ALA A 139 -1.04 -17.80 1.69
N ILE A 140 -0.17 -17.32 0.81
CA ILE A 140 1.16 -16.82 1.18
C ILE A 140 1.15 -15.32 1.46
N THR A 141 0.36 -14.52 0.73
CA THR A 141 0.31 -13.06 0.93
C THR A 141 0.00 -12.66 2.39
N PRO A 142 -0.97 -13.28 3.10
CA PRO A 142 -1.20 -12.97 4.51
C PRO A 142 -0.02 -13.29 5.45
N LEU A 143 0.88 -14.18 5.02
CA LEU A 143 2.08 -14.55 5.76
C LEU A 143 3.25 -13.59 5.53
N VAL A 144 3.38 -13.01 4.33
CA VAL A 144 4.50 -12.10 3.97
C VAL A 144 4.11 -10.62 4.00
N TYR A 145 2.82 -10.34 4.17
CA TYR A 145 2.25 -9.01 4.30
C TYR A 145 1.25 -8.99 5.48
N THR A 146 0.26 -8.11 5.48
CA THR A 146 -0.71 -8.01 6.58
C THR A 146 -1.57 -9.26 6.70
N PRO A 147 -1.83 -9.77 7.92
CA PRO A 147 -1.50 -9.15 9.21
C PRO A 147 -0.12 -9.50 9.77
N VAL A 148 0.53 -10.57 9.31
CA VAL A 148 1.73 -11.14 9.95
C VAL A 148 2.93 -10.20 9.90
N VAL A 149 3.07 -9.39 8.84
CA VAL A 149 4.13 -8.37 8.73
C VAL A 149 4.09 -7.36 9.89
N GLY A 150 2.91 -7.09 10.47
CA GLY A 150 2.79 -6.21 11.64
C GLY A 150 3.37 -6.86 12.91
N GLU A 151 3.20 -8.17 13.07
CA GLU A 151 3.89 -8.92 14.13
C GLU A 151 5.40 -8.95 13.89
N ALA A 152 5.81 -9.23 12.64
CA ALA A 152 7.20 -9.22 12.24
C ALA A 152 7.87 -7.85 12.52
N CYS A 153 7.18 -6.74 12.27
CA CYS A 153 7.68 -5.42 12.61
C CYS A 153 7.83 -5.26 14.14
N LYS A 154 6.83 -5.59 14.95
CA LYS A 154 6.96 -5.50 16.42
C LYS A 154 8.16 -6.27 16.96
N ARG A 155 8.48 -7.41 16.34
CA ARG A 155 9.56 -8.32 16.74
C ARG A 155 10.79 -8.24 15.82
N TRP A 156 10.91 -7.22 14.98
CA TRP A 156 11.88 -7.21 13.88
C TRP A 156 13.32 -7.42 14.36
N SER A 157 13.69 -6.68 15.39
CA SER A 157 15.00 -6.79 16.05
C SER A 157 15.26 -8.18 16.66
N GLU A 158 14.22 -8.83 17.22
CA GLU A 158 14.31 -10.17 17.81
C GLU A 158 14.49 -11.25 16.73
N ILE A 159 13.78 -11.13 15.60
CA ILE A 159 13.73 -12.15 14.54
C ILE A 159 14.77 -11.92 13.43
N TYR A 160 15.63 -10.90 13.57
CA TYR A 160 16.58 -10.51 12.53
C TYR A 160 17.61 -11.62 12.28
N GLN A 161 17.67 -12.12 11.04
CA GLN A 161 18.58 -13.20 10.63
C GLN A 161 19.59 -12.76 9.55
N HIS A 162 19.15 -11.89 8.65
CA HIS A 162 19.92 -11.43 7.49
C HIS A 162 19.61 -9.96 7.24
N ALA A 163 20.58 -9.24 6.67
CA ALA A 163 20.33 -7.89 6.19
C ALA A 163 19.31 -7.92 5.04
N GLU A 164 18.17 -7.28 5.24
CA GLU A 164 17.15 -7.05 4.22
C GLU A 164 16.98 -5.56 3.99
N GLY A 165 17.06 -5.13 2.73
CA GLY A 165 17.00 -3.72 2.39
C GLY A 165 18.26 -2.94 2.79
N LEU A 166 18.15 -1.62 2.71
CA LEU A 166 19.18 -0.66 3.08
C LEU A 166 18.69 0.20 4.24
N TYR A 167 19.56 0.44 5.21
CA TYR A 167 19.29 1.30 6.35
C TYR A 167 20.16 2.56 6.21
N ILE A 168 19.55 3.74 6.33
CA ILE A 168 20.27 5.02 6.33
C ILE A 168 19.90 5.74 7.61
N SER A 169 20.90 5.96 8.46
CA SER A 169 20.75 6.66 9.73
C SER A 169 20.82 8.17 9.53
N TYR A 170 20.22 8.93 10.43
CA TYR A 170 20.45 10.38 10.52
C TYR A 170 21.95 10.75 10.62
N LYS A 171 22.80 9.83 11.10
CA LYS A 171 24.26 10.02 11.14
C LYS A 171 24.94 9.97 9.77
N ASP A 172 24.28 9.43 8.74
CA ASP A 172 24.83 9.31 7.40
C ASP A 172 24.62 10.57 6.54
N ARG A 173 24.03 11.62 7.11
CA ARG A 173 23.90 12.93 6.46
C ARG A 173 25.25 13.47 5.99
N GLY A 174 25.30 14.00 4.77
CA GLY A 174 26.51 14.37 4.05
C GLY A 174 27.20 13.21 3.32
N ALA A 175 26.76 11.97 3.52
CA ALA A 175 27.35 10.76 2.93
C ALA A 175 26.30 9.77 2.38
N ILE A 176 25.04 10.20 2.20
CA ILE A 176 23.94 9.31 1.77
C ILE A 176 24.27 8.63 0.42
N ILE A 177 24.88 9.34 -0.53
CA ILE A 177 25.29 8.77 -1.83
C ILE A 177 26.23 7.57 -1.65
N ASP A 178 27.18 7.64 -0.72
CA ASP A 178 28.14 6.56 -0.48
C ASP A 178 27.45 5.34 0.13
N VAL A 179 26.48 5.56 1.04
CA VAL A 179 25.65 4.48 1.59
C VAL A 179 24.81 3.81 0.50
N LEU A 180 24.17 4.59 -0.37
CA LEU A 180 23.37 4.08 -1.50
C LEU A 180 24.22 3.23 -2.47
N ARG A 181 25.47 3.64 -2.73
CA ARG A 181 26.39 2.91 -3.62
C ARG A 181 26.84 1.55 -3.08
N ASN A 182 26.64 1.27 -1.79
CA ASN A 182 26.86 -0.06 -1.22
C ASN A 182 25.76 -1.06 -1.61
N TRP A 183 24.65 -0.61 -2.21
CA TRP A 183 23.59 -1.50 -2.64
C TRP A 183 24.07 -2.46 -3.73
N ARG A 184 23.85 -3.76 -3.50
CA ARG A 184 24.39 -4.85 -4.34
C ARG A 184 23.92 -4.85 -5.80
N HIS A 185 22.82 -4.15 -6.10
CA HIS A 185 22.30 -4.07 -7.46
C HIS A 185 22.61 -2.70 -8.06
N PRO A 186 23.27 -2.65 -9.24
CA PRO A 186 23.73 -1.39 -9.82
C PRO A 186 22.59 -0.50 -10.34
N LYS A 187 21.39 -1.08 -10.54
CA LYS A 187 20.22 -0.37 -11.06
C LYS A 187 19.03 -0.62 -10.14
N VAL A 188 18.48 0.45 -9.59
CA VAL A 188 17.21 0.46 -8.86
C VAL A 188 16.21 1.30 -9.64
N GLU A 189 15.00 0.78 -9.84
CA GLU A 189 13.91 1.46 -10.54
C GLU A 189 12.82 1.93 -9.58
N ILE A 190 12.65 1.26 -8.44
CA ILE A 190 11.69 1.62 -7.40
C ILE A 190 12.26 1.37 -6.00
N THR A 191 12.03 2.32 -5.11
CA THR A 191 12.27 2.17 -3.68
C THR A 191 10.96 2.37 -2.92
N VAL A 192 10.74 1.54 -1.91
CA VAL A 192 9.74 1.83 -0.87
C VAL A 192 10.52 2.28 0.35
N VAL A 193 10.26 3.50 0.79
CA VAL A 193 10.96 4.13 1.91
C VAL A 193 10.00 4.36 3.07
N SER A 194 10.46 4.07 4.29
CA SER A 194 9.75 4.36 5.53
C SER A 194 10.73 4.84 6.59
N ASP A 195 10.26 5.68 7.52
CA ASP A 195 10.98 6.05 8.75
C ASP A 195 10.47 5.30 10.00
N GLY A 196 9.49 4.41 9.80
CA GLY A 196 8.83 3.62 10.84
C GLY A 196 8.06 4.42 11.90
N SER A 197 7.72 5.68 11.64
CA SER A 197 7.03 6.54 12.61
C SER A 197 5.55 6.21 12.78
N ARG A 198 4.93 5.54 11.81
CA ARG A 198 3.53 5.13 11.85
C ARG A 198 3.32 3.80 11.12
N ILE A 199 3.93 2.73 11.63
CA ILE A 199 3.79 1.40 11.04
C ILE A 199 2.36 0.89 11.24
N LEU A 200 1.61 0.75 10.14
CA LEU A 200 0.20 0.34 10.16
C LEU A 200 -0.61 1.13 11.21
N GLY A 201 -1.38 0.42 12.05
CA GLY A 201 -2.02 0.96 13.25
C GLY A 201 -1.23 0.70 14.55
N LEU A 202 0.05 0.34 14.44
CA LEU A 202 0.90 -0.07 15.58
C LEU A 202 1.73 1.08 16.15
N GLY A 203 1.78 2.22 15.47
CA GLY A 203 2.48 3.41 15.90
C GLY A 203 3.96 3.42 15.52
N ASP A 204 4.77 4.09 16.34
CA ASP A 204 6.20 4.28 16.10
C ASP A 204 6.98 2.99 16.45
N LEU A 205 7.57 2.37 15.44
CA LEU A 205 8.45 1.21 15.59
C LEU A 205 9.91 1.51 15.18
N GLY A 206 10.22 2.72 14.71
CA GLY A 206 11.57 3.04 14.22
C GLY A 206 12.04 2.05 13.15
N VAL A 207 13.30 1.60 13.23
CA VAL A 207 13.87 0.69 12.21
C VAL A 207 13.21 -0.68 12.15
N ASN A 208 12.47 -1.07 13.19
CA ASN A 208 11.69 -2.30 13.18
C ASN A 208 10.59 -2.28 12.11
N GLY A 209 10.28 -1.11 11.53
CA GLY A 209 9.38 -0.96 10.40
C GLY A 209 9.84 -1.56 9.07
N MET A 210 11.08 -2.06 8.95
CA MET A 210 11.65 -2.51 7.66
C MET A 210 10.83 -3.62 6.98
N GLY A 211 10.10 -4.41 7.76
CA GLY A 211 9.19 -5.41 7.21
C GLY A 211 8.16 -4.84 6.22
N ILE A 212 7.76 -3.57 6.37
CA ILE A 212 6.79 -2.93 5.48
C ILE A 212 7.37 -2.67 4.08
N PRO A 213 8.47 -1.90 3.91
CA PRO A 213 9.14 -1.78 2.61
C PRO A 213 9.43 -3.12 1.93
N VAL A 214 9.92 -4.10 2.69
CA VAL A 214 10.24 -5.43 2.18
C VAL A 214 8.98 -6.15 1.69
N GLY A 215 7.91 -6.15 2.49
CA GLY A 215 6.63 -6.77 2.14
C GLY A 215 5.99 -6.13 0.90
N LYS A 216 5.99 -4.79 0.81
CA LYS A 216 5.45 -4.06 -0.35
C LYS A 216 6.19 -4.43 -1.63
N LEU A 217 7.52 -4.43 -1.61
CA LEU A 217 8.32 -4.77 -2.80
C LEU A 217 8.19 -6.24 -3.20
N ALA A 218 7.96 -7.15 -2.24
CA ALA A 218 7.59 -8.53 -2.57
C ALA A 218 6.27 -8.59 -3.36
N LEU A 219 5.30 -7.72 -3.04
CA LEU A 219 4.02 -7.63 -3.74
C LEU A 219 4.14 -6.92 -5.08
N TYR A 220 5.04 -5.95 -5.24
CA TYR A 220 5.38 -5.39 -6.55
C TYR A 220 5.82 -6.47 -7.54
N THR A 221 6.69 -7.38 -7.09
CA THR A 221 7.08 -8.53 -7.91
C THR A 221 5.95 -9.53 -8.08
N GLY A 222 5.26 -9.89 -6.99
CA GLY A 222 4.21 -10.92 -7.01
C GLY A 222 2.95 -10.53 -7.81
N CYS A 223 2.57 -9.25 -7.80
CA CYS A 223 1.36 -8.74 -8.45
C CYS A 223 1.63 -8.11 -9.81
N ALA A 224 2.70 -7.32 -9.93
CA ALA A 224 2.97 -6.49 -11.10
C ALA A 224 4.17 -6.97 -11.93
N GLY A 225 4.85 -8.04 -11.50
CA GLY A 225 5.99 -8.59 -12.23
C GLY A 225 7.23 -7.69 -12.23
N ILE A 226 7.31 -6.68 -11.35
CA ILE A 226 8.53 -5.88 -11.20
C ILE A 226 9.66 -6.79 -10.75
N ARG A 227 10.80 -6.72 -11.44
CA ARG A 227 11.92 -7.60 -11.12
C ARG A 227 12.47 -7.27 -9.73
N PRO A 228 12.73 -8.27 -8.88
CA PRO A 228 13.19 -8.01 -7.53
C PRO A 228 14.58 -7.34 -7.48
N ASP A 229 15.44 -7.56 -8.48
CA ASP A 229 16.78 -6.96 -8.56
C ASP A 229 16.78 -5.46 -8.83
N VAL A 230 15.66 -4.88 -9.25
CA VAL A 230 15.51 -3.42 -9.43
C VAL A 230 14.75 -2.73 -8.30
N THR A 231 14.51 -3.46 -7.21
CA THR A 231 13.80 -2.92 -6.03
C THR A 231 14.77 -2.63 -4.89
N LEU A 232 14.46 -1.60 -4.11
CA LEU A 232 15.20 -1.23 -2.90
C LEU A 232 14.22 -1.03 -1.73
N PRO A 233 14.18 -1.95 -0.75
CA PRO A 233 13.56 -1.66 0.53
C PRO A 233 14.46 -0.70 1.31
N LEU A 234 13.94 0.46 1.70
CA LEU A 234 14.72 1.51 2.35
C LEU A 234 14.11 1.88 3.70
N MET A 235 14.93 1.89 4.75
CA MET A 235 14.55 2.32 6.09
C MET A 235 15.39 3.49 6.53
N LEU A 236 14.73 4.58 6.95
CA LEU A 236 15.37 5.76 7.50
C LEU A 236 15.38 5.68 9.02
N ASP A 237 16.56 5.56 9.62
CA ASP A 237 16.72 5.58 11.07
C ASP A 237 16.90 7.02 11.57
N LEU A 238 15.76 7.68 11.76
CA LEU A 238 15.66 9.05 12.27
C LEU A 238 15.40 9.09 13.78
N GLY A 239 15.64 7.97 14.48
CA GLY A 239 15.31 7.75 15.88
C GLY A 239 13.90 7.17 16.08
N THR A 240 13.53 6.90 17.34
CA THR A 240 12.17 6.45 17.70
C THR A 240 11.72 7.08 19.02
N ASN A 241 10.45 7.45 19.10
CA ASN A 241 9.84 7.93 20.34
C ASN A 241 9.32 6.79 21.22
N ASN A 242 9.33 5.55 20.74
CA ASN A 242 8.88 4.37 21.47
C ASN A 242 9.85 4.01 22.60
N ALA A 243 9.44 4.27 23.85
CA ALA A 243 10.27 4.03 25.03
C ALA A 243 10.61 2.55 25.25
N ALA A 244 9.72 1.62 24.86
CA ALA A 244 9.99 0.20 24.98
C ALA A 244 11.16 -0.22 24.07
N LEU A 245 11.18 0.26 22.83
CA LEU A 245 12.28 -0.01 21.89
C LEU A 245 13.59 0.65 22.32
N LEU A 246 13.55 1.88 22.84
CA LEU A 246 14.75 2.56 23.35
C LEU A 246 15.41 1.80 24.51
N ASN A 247 14.60 1.13 25.34
CA ASN A 247 15.04 0.34 26.49
C ASN A 247 15.32 -1.13 26.15
N ASP A 248 14.94 -1.61 24.97
CA ASP A 248 15.18 -2.98 24.53
C ASP A 248 16.64 -3.13 24.07
N GLN A 249 17.40 -4.00 24.72
CA GLN A 249 18.81 -4.28 24.38
C GLN A 249 19.01 -4.82 22.96
N PHE A 250 17.99 -5.46 22.38
CA PHE A 250 18.07 -6.03 21.04
C PHE A 250 17.68 -5.05 19.93
N TYR A 251 17.12 -3.88 20.26
CA TYR A 251 16.73 -2.89 19.26
C TYR A 251 17.89 -2.52 18.33
N LEU A 252 17.69 -2.73 17.02
CA LEU A 252 18.71 -2.56 15.98
C LEU A 252 18.95 -1.09 15.58
N GLY A 253 18.03 -0.18 15.90
CA GLY A 253 18.12 1.22 15.48
C GLY A 253 18.90 2.09 16.45
N ALA A 254 19.10 3.34 16.08
CA ALA A 254 19.72 4.33 16.94
C ALA A 254 18.90 4.53 18.22
N ARG A 255 19.58 4.43 19.38
CA ARG A 255 18.99 4.69 20.71
C ARG A 255 18.87 6.19 20.95
N MET A 256 18.07 6.86 20.12
CA MET A 256 17.76 8.28 20.22
C MET A 256 16.28 8.53 19.96
N LYS A 257 15.75 9.59 20.56
CA LYS A 257 14.43 10.11 20.19
C LYS A 257 14.43 10.58 18.74
N ARG A 258 13.23 10.65 18.15
CA ARG A 258 13.10 11.16 16.79
C ARG A 258 13.65 12.58 16.69
N ILE A 259 14.31 12.86 15.57
CA ILE A 259 14.73 14.22 15.21
C ILE A 259 13.50 15.12 15.01
N SER A 260 13.74 16.43 14.94
CA SER A 260 12.68 17.39 14.67
C SER A 260 12.17 17.30 13.23
N GLU A 261 10.92 17.72 12.99
CA GLU A 261 10.33 17.75 11.63
C GLU A 261 11.16 18.59 10.64
N LYS A 262 11.87 19.61 11.15
CA LYS A 262 12.77 20.44 10.35
C LYS A 262 13.99 19.64 9.88
N GLU A 263 14.65 18.95 10.80
CA GLU A 263 15.82 18.10 10.49
C GLU A 263 15.43 16.93 9.59
N GLU A 264 14.25 16.33 9.81
CA GLU A 264 13.70 15.32 8.91
C GLU A 264 13.56 15.87 7.48
N MET A 265 13.00 17.06 7.31
CA MET A 265 12.82 17.64 5.98
C MET A 265 14.16 17.97 5.29
N GLU A 266 15.16 18.47 6.05
CA GLU A 266 16.52 18.71 5.55
C GLU A 266 17.21 17.39 5.13
N PHE A 267 17.04 16.33 5.93
CA PHE A 267 17.55 15.00 5.60
C PHE A 267 16.86 14.42 4.36
N MET A 268 15.55 14.60 4.23
CA MET A 268 14.78 14.14 3.07
C MET A 268 15.17 14.88 1.78
N ASP A 269 15.57 16.16 1.86
CA ASP A 269 16.12 16.88 0.69
C ASP A 269 17.38 16.18 0.16
N GLU A 270 18.34 15.91 1.06
CA GLU A 270 19.58 15.21 0.73
C GLU A 270 19.28 13.80 0.18
N LEU A 271 18.37 13.06 0.83
CA LEU A 271 17.99 11.72 0.41
C LEU A 271 17.41 11.71 -1.01
N MET A 272 16.46 12.60 -1.30
CA MET A 272 15.79 12.63 -2.61
C MET A 272 16.75 13.03 -3.73
N GLU A 273 17.67 13.96 -3.45
CA GLU A 273 18.76 14.30 -4.38
C GLU A 273 19.73 13.14 -4.58
N ALA A 274 20.14 12.48 -3.51
CA ALA A 274 21.06 11.34 -3.56
C ALA A 274 20.46 10.14 -4.31
N LEU A 275 19.20 9.79 -4.04
CA LEU A 275 18.48 8.72 -4.75
C LEU A 275 18.42 8.99 -6.26
N ASN A 276 18.11 10.22 -6.67
CA ASN A 276 18.04 10.58 -8.08
C ASN A 276 19.44 10.71 -8.73
N THR A 277 20.46 11.05 -7.95
CA THR A 277 21.86 11.09 -8.41
C THR A 277 22.40 9.69 -8.67
N VAL A 278 22.17 8.75 -7.74
CA VAL A 278 22.64 7.36 -7.84
C VAL A 278 21.82 6.58 -8.86
N TRP A 279 20.49 6.76 -8.86
CA TRP A 279 19.57 6.11 -9.80
C TRP A 279 18.61 7.12 -10.43
N PRO A 280 19.02 7.78 -11.53
CA PRO A 280 18.20 8.76 -12.22
C PRO A 280 16.81 8.25 -12.57
N GLY A 281 15.80 8.99 -12.13
CA GLY A 281 14.39 8.69 -12.36
C GLY A 281 13.80 7.57 -11.50
N ILE A 282 14.50 7.08 -10.48
CA ILE A 282 13.94 6.13 -9.50
C ILE A 282 12.56 6.58 -9.01
N VAL A 283 11.62 5.64 -8.91
CA VAL A 283 10.33 5.86 -8.27
C VAL A 283 10.47 5.72 -6.76
N VAL A 284 10.06 6.75 -6.01
CA VAL A 284 10.11 6.74 -4.54
C VAL A 284 8.70 6.66 -3.97
N GLN A 285 8.37 5.52 -3.37
CA GLN A 285 7.14 5.35 -2.60
C GLN A 285 7.42 5.63 -1.12
N PHE A 286 6.81 6.69 -0.58
CA PHE A 286 6.79 6.94 0.86
C PHE A 286 5.73 6.06 1.53
N GLU A 287 6.09 5.39 2.61
CA GLU A 287 5.22 4.44 3.32
C GLU A 287 5.29 4.63 4.84
N ASP A 288 4.15 4.60 5.52
CA ASP A 288 4.04 4.54 6.98
C ASP A 288 4.74 5.71 7.72
N PHE A 289 4.77 6.89 7.09
CA PHE A 289 5.19 8.15 7.71
C PHE A 289 4.05 8.74 8.56
N LYS A 290 4.39 9.28 9.73
CA LYS A 290 3.44 9.94 10.63
C LYS A 290 2.77 11.14 9.98
N ASN A 291 3.52 11.96 9.24
CA ASN A 291 3.00 13.09 8.48
C ASN A 291 3.48 13.05 7.02
N PRO A 292 2.71 12.45 6.09
CA PRO A 292 3.15 12.25 4.71
C PRO A 292 3.07 13.51 3.82
N PHE A 293 2.33 14.55 4.23
CA PHE A 293 2.02 15.68 3.34
C PHE A 293 3.21 16.58 3.00
N PRO A 294 4.06 17.01 3.95
CA PRO A 294 5.14 17.94 3.64
C PRO A 294 6.10 17.39 2.57
N ALA A 295 6.46 16.10 2.68
CA ALA A 295 7.29 15.43 1.69
C ALA A 295 6.59 15.35 0.33
N LEU A 296 5.31 14.96 0.31
CA LEU A 296 4.55 14.85 -0.94
C LEU A 296 4.40 16.20 -1.65
N GLU A 297 4.07 17.27 -0.92
CA GLU A 297 3.90 18.62 -1.47
C GLU A 297 5.22 19.20 -2.00
N LYS A 298 6.33 18.96 -1.29
CA LYS A 298 7.66 19.47 -1.67
C LYS A 298 8.28 18.69 -2.83
N PHE A 299 8.20 17.36 -2.79
CA PHE A 299 8.93 16.50 -3.72
C PHE A 299 8.11 16.06 -4.94
N GLY A 300 6.79 15.95 -4.82
CA GLY A 300 5.90 15.51 -5.91
C GLY A 300 6.06 16.28 -7.22
N PRO A 301 6.23 17.62 -7.20
CA PRO A 301 6.49 18.39 -8.42
C PRO A 301 7.87 18.20 -9.05
N LYS A 302 8.86 17.69 -8.29
CA LYS A 302 10.27 17.61 -8.70
C LYS A 302 10.75 16.19 -9.03
N TYR A 303 10.23 15.19 -8.32
CA TYR A 303 10.69 13.80 -8.38
C TYR A 303 9.54 12.84 -8.67
N ALA A 304 9.85 11.66 -9.20
CA ALA A 304 8.87 10.59 -9.37
C ALA A 304 8.58 9.93 -8.03
N CYS A 305 7.72 10.56 -7.22
CA CYS A 305 7.37 10.04 -5.90
C CYS A 305 5.87 10.10 -5.62
N PHE A 306 5.43 9.23 -4.73
CA PHE A 306 4.06 9.18 -4.24
C PHE A 306 4.05 8.61 -2.82
N ASN A 307 2.91 8.73 -2.12
CA ASN A 307 2.70 8.09 -0.83
C ASN A 307 1.52 7.11 -0.92
N ASP A 308 1.72 5.84 -0.55
CA ASP A 308 0.68 4.82 -0.69
C ASP A 308 -0.49 5.05 0.29
N ASP A 309 -0.20 5.49 1.51
CA ASP A 309 -1.22 5.74 2.54
C ASP A 309 -2.22 6.82 2.13
N VAL A 310 -1.78 7.81 1.36
CA VAL A 310 -2.60 8.92 0.85
C VAL A 310 -3.09 8.63 -0.56
N GLN A 311 -2.18 8.43 -1.50
CA GLN A 311 -2.51 8.33 -2.92
C GLN A 311 -2.96 6.92 -3.31
N GLY A 312 -2.26 5.87 -2.85
CA GLY A 312 -2.64 4.47 -3.13
C GLY A 312 -3.99 4.10 -2.53
N THR A 313 -4.22 4.47 -1.27
CA THR A 313 -5.51 4.30 -0.58
C THR A 313 -6.63 5.03 -1.35
N GLY A 314 -6.39 6.28 -1.76
CA GLY A 314 -7.36 7.03 -2.54
C GLY A 314 -7.66 6.41 -3.90
N ALA A 315 -6.66 5.82 -4.58
CA ALA A 315 -6.85 5.19 -5.89
C ALA A 315 -7.76 3.95 -5.80
N VAL A 316 -7.56 3.10 -4.78
CA VAL A 316 -8.41 1.91 -4.58
C VAL A 316 -9.83 2.30 -4.18
N ILE A 317 -9.99 3.28 -3.30
CA ILE A 317 -11.33 3.77 -2.92
C ILE A 317 -12.03 4.42 -4.11
N LEU A 318 -11.30 5.19 -4.93
CA LEU A 318 -11.83 5.77 -6.15
C LEU A 318 -12.31 4.68 -7.13
N ALA A 319 -11.52 3.61 -7.33
CA ALA A 319 -11.95 2.48 -8.17
C ALA A 319 -13.25 1.84 -7.65
N GLY A 320 -13.36 1.67 -6.32
CA GLY A 320 -14.60 1.22 -5.68
C GLY A 320 -15.78 2.16 -5.94
N ILE A 321 -15.54 3.48 -5.85
CA ILE A 321 -16.56 4.51 -6.11
C ILE A 321 -17.01 4.53 -7.56
N ILE A 322 -16.08 4.43 -8.52
CA ILE A 322 -16.44 4.38 -9.95
C ILE A 322 -17.40 3.21 -10.21
N ASN A 323 -17.09 2.03 -9.66
CA ASN A 323 -17.95 0.85 -9.81
C ASN A 323 -19.27 0.99 -9.05
N ALA A 324 -19.25 1.60 -7.86
CA ALA A 324 -20.46 1.87 -7.10
C ALA A 324 -21.39 2.84 -7.83
N LEU A 325 -20.87 3.94 -8.37
CA LEU A 325 -21.62 4.93 -9.13
C LEU A 325 -22.31 4.32 -10.35
N LYS A 326 -21.62 3.46 -11.12
CA LYS A 326 -22.19 2.71 -12.25
C LYS A 326 -23.39 1.83 -11.86
N ARG A 327 -23.45 1.38 -10.60
CA ARG A 327 -24.55 0.56 -10.06
C ARG A 327 -25.67 1.39 -9.45
N THR A 328 -25.48 2.71 -9.31
CA THR A 328 -26.55 3.64 -8.92
C THR A 328 -27.19 4.28 -10.14
N SER A 329 -28.46 4.67 -10.05
CA SER A 329 -29.14 5.47 -11.07
C SER A 329 -28.98 6.98 -10.87
N VAL A 330 -28.06 7.42 -10.02
CA VAL A 330 -27.88 8.82 -9.63
C VAL A 330 -26.76 9.45 -10.47
N PRO A 331 -27.03 10.49 -11.29
CA PRO A 331 -25.99 11.17 -12.06
C PRO A 331 -24.90 11.78 -11.15
N ILE A 332 -23.64 11.85 -11.63
CA ILE A 332 -22.51 12.41 -10.87
C ILE A 332 -22.81 13.83 -10.35
N LYS A 333 -23.44 14.67 -11.18
CA LYS A 333 -23.85 16.03 -10.79
C LYS A 333 -24.88 16.08 -9.64
N ASP A 334 -25.55 14.98 -9.34
CA ASP A 334 -26.58 14.88 -8.30
C ASP A 334 -26.09 14.07 -7.08
N GLN A 335 -24.87 13.53 -7.13
CA GLN A 335 -24.26 12.82 -6.01
C GLN A 335 -24.01 13.75 -4.84
N ARG A 336 -24.21 13.23 -3.62
CA ARG A 336 -23.90 13.93 -2.37
C ARG A 336 -23.18 12.97 -1.44
N ALA A 337 -21.92 13.29 -1.14
CA ALA A 337 -21.04 12.44 -0.34
C ALA A 337 -20.80 13.02 1.05
N VAL A 338 -21.13 12.26 2.08
CA VAL A 338 -20.83 12.59 3.47
C VAL A 338 -19.67 11.72 3.95
N PHE A 339 -18.63 12.37 4.48
CA PHE A 339 -17.43 11.76 5.04
C PHE A 339 -17.42 11.92 6.55
N MET A 340 -17.49 10.81 7.28
CA MET A 340 -17.25 10.78 8.72
C MET A 340 -15.75 10.58 8.96
N GLY A 341 -15.07 11.63 9.42
CA GLY A 341 -13.61 11.67 9.56
C GLY A 341 -12.99 12.62 8.53
N ALA A 342 -12.41 13.72 9.03
CA ALA A 342 -11.76 14.76 8.22
C ALA A 342 -10.24 14.80 8.42
N GLY A 343 -9.64 13.63 8.61
CA GLY A 343 -8.18 13.46 8.67
C GLY A 343 -7.54 13.40 7.28
N SER A 344 -6.24 13.15 7.28
CA SER A 344 -5.40 13.10 6.07
C SER A 344 -5.94 12.15 5.00
N ALA A 345 -6.26 10.91 5.40
CA ALA A 345 -6.77 9.88 4.49
C ALA A 345 -8.10 10.28 3.86
N GLY A 346 -9.07 10.77 4.66
CA GLY A 346 -10.39 11.18 4.16
C GLY A 346 -10.30 12.32 3.15
N VAL A 347 -9.49 13.34 3.45
CA VAL A 347 -9.25 14.46 2.53
C VAL A 347 -8.53 14.01 1.25
N GLY A 348 -7.53 13.14 1.36
CA GLY A 348 -6.80 12.60 0.21
C GLY A 348 -7.71 11.81 -0.74
N VAL A 349 -8.54 10.92 -0.18
CA VAL A 349 -9.55 10.16 -0.92
C VAL A 349 -10.54 11.09 -1.61
N ALA A 350 -11.11 12.06 -0.89
CA ALA A 350 -12.09 12.96 -1.46
C ALA A 350 -11.50 13.83 -2.58
N LYS A 351 -10.25 14.29 -2.47
CA LYS A 351 -9.58 15.04 -3.55
C LYS A 351 -9.47 14.22 -4.84
N GLN A 352 -9.14 12.93 -4.74
CA GLN A 352 -9.11 12.06 -5.92
C GLN A 352 -10.50 11.85 -6.55
N ILE A 353 -11.56 11.79 -5.74
CA ILE A 353 -12.93 11.71 -6.26
C ILE A 353 -13.35 13.05 -6.88
N VAL A 354 -12.93 14.19 -6.33
CA VAL A 354 -13.11 15.51 -6.96
C VAL A 354 -12.45 15.54 -8.35
N GLU A 355 -11.20 15.10 -8.47
CA GLU A 355 -10.51 15.01 -9.77
C GLU A 355 -11.26 14.12 -10.76
N TYR A 356 -11.82 13.01 -10.29
CA TYR A 356 -12.68 12.15 -11.09
C TYR A 356 -13.95 12.87 -11.55
N PHE A 357 -14.66 13.59 -10.65
CA PHE A 357 -15.86 14.36 -11.02
C PHE A 357 -15.55 15.48 -12.00
N VAL A 358 -14.40 16.13 -11.88
CA VAL A 358 -13.93 17.14 -12.83
C VAL A 358 -13.73 16.54 -14.22
N LYS A 359 -13.08 15.36 -14.29
CA LYS A 359 -12.94 14.63 -15.56
C LYS A 359 -14.26 14.16 -16.16
N GLN A 360 -15.32 14.06 -15.35
CA GLN A 360 -16.67 13.75 -15.79
C GLN A 360 -17.49 15.00 -16.18
N GLY A 361 -16.85 16.18 -16.21
CA GLY A 361 -17.40 17.41 -16.79
C GLY A 361 -17.85 18.46 -15.76
N LEU A 362 -17.65 18.25 -14.46
CA LEU A 362 -17.88 19.29 -13.46
C LEU A 362 -16.69 20.26 -13.39
N SER A 363 -16.93 21.51 -13.00
CA SER A 363 -15.85 22.37 -12.51
C SER A 363 -15.32 21.86 -11.16
N GLU A 364 -14.11 22.27 -10.79
CA GLU A 364 -13.52 21.88 -9.49
C GLU A 364 -14.39 22.34 -8.31
N ASP A 365 -14.95 23.55 -8.37
CA ASP A 365 -15.82 24.04 -7.29
C ASP A 365 -17.14 23.26 -7.21
N GLU A 366 -17.77 22.95 -8.35
CA GLU A 366 -18.98 22.10 -8.36
C GLU A 366 -18.71 20.70 -7.81
N ALA A 367 -17.59 20.10 -8.21
CA ALA A 367 -17.17 18.78 -7.75
C ALA A 367 -16.89 18.78 -6.24
N ARG A 368 -16.06 19.72 -5.76
CA ARG A 368 -15.74 19.93 -4.35
C ARG A 368 -17.00 20.15 -3.50
N ARG A 369 -18.00 20.87 -4.03
CA ARG A 369 -19.29 21.10 -3.39
C ARG A 369 -20.19 19.86 -3.27
N LYS A 370 -19.78 18.70 -3.79
CA LYS A 370 -20.47 17.41 -3.55
C LYS A 370 -20.04 16.69 -2.27
N PHE A 371 -19.11 17.27 -1.51
CA PHE A 371 -18.51 16.63 -0.33
C PHE A 371 -18.82 17.43 0.94
N TRP A 372 -19.26 16.71 1.97
CA TRP A 372 -19.51 17.22 3.33
C TRP A 372 -18.71 16.40 4.32
N PHE A 373 -17.82 17.05 5.08
CA PHE A 373 -17.01 16.37 6.09
C PHE A 373 -17.54 16.61 7.49
N VAL A 374 -17.55 15.57 8.30
CA VAL A 374 -17.93 15.59 9.71
C VAL A 374 -16.72 15.19 10.55
N ASP A 375 -16.35 16.01 11.52
CA ASP A 375 -15.34 15.68 12.53
C ASP A 375 -15.95 15.62 13.93
N THR A 376 -15.11 15.55 14.97
CA THR A 376 -15.54 15.46 16.36
C THR A 376 -16.39 16.65 16.84
N LYS A 377 -16.43 17.76 16.09
CA LYS A 377 -17.23 18.94 16.38
C LYS A 377 -18.44 19.11 15.44
N GLY A 378 -18.68 18.17 14.54
CA GLY A 378 -19.77 18.22 13.57
C GLY A 378 -19.32 18.57 12.15
N LEU A 379 -20.25 19.09 11.34
CA LEU A 379 -20.01 19.48 9.96
C LEU A 379 -18.89 20.53 9.87
N ILE A 380 -18.00 20.40 8.89
CA ILE A 380 -16.94 21.38 8.62
C ILE A 380 -17.50 22.51 7.75
N THR A 381 -17.55 23.71 8.31
CA THR A 381 -17.99 24.93 7.62
C THR A 381 -17.00 26.08 7.87
N ASN A 382 -17.02 27.09 7.00
CA ASN A 382 -16.18 28.28 7.10
C ASN A 382 -16.56 29.16 8.29
N ASP A 383 -17.83 29.12 8.70
CA ASP A 383 -18.42 29.92 9.79
C ASP A 383 -18.49 29.17 11.13
N ARG A 384 -17.89 27.97 11.24
CA ARG A 384 -17.93 27.14 12.46
C ARG A 384 -17.29 27.80 13.69
N GLY A 385 -16.45 28.81 13.46
CA GLY A 385 -15.86 29.65 14.50
C GLY A 385 -14.66 29.04 15.24
N ASP A 386 -14.23 27.83 14.89
CA ASP A 386 -13.03 27.19 15.44
C ASP A 386 -11.86 27.16 14.45
N TRP A 387 -10.65 26.92 14.97
CA TRP A 387 -9.47 26.79 14.13
C TRP A 387 -9.52 25.47 13.34
N LEU A 388 -9.60 25.58 12.01
CA LEU A 388 -9.50 24.45 11.08
C LEU A 388 -8.06 24.25 10.62
N ALA A 389 -7.56 23.02 10.77
CA ALA A 389 -6.30 22.60 10.15
C ALA A 389 -6.32 22.84 8.63
N ALA A 390 -5.18 23.20 8.04
CA ALA A 390 -5.09 23.63 6.64
C ALA A 390 -5.72 22.64 5.65
N HIS A 391 -5.53 21.33 5.85
CA HIS A 391 -6.09 20.29 4.99
C HIS A 391 -7.63 20.21 5.01
N LYS A 392 -8.29 20.68 6.06
CA LYS A 392 -9.77 20.68 6.18
C LYS A 392 -10.42 21.83 5.41
N LYS A 393 -9.70 22.95 5.23
CA LYS A 393 -10.24 24.19 4.64
C LYS A 393 -10.74 23.99 3.20
N TYR A 394 -10.10 23.12 2.43
CA TYR A 394 -10.50 22.82 1.05
C TYR A 394 -11.95 22.32 0.96
N PHE A 395 -12.42 21.50 1.92
CA PHE A 395 -13.78 20.95 1.90
C PHE A 395 -14.76 21.66 2.85
N ALA A 396 -14.35 22.79 3.45
CA ALA A 396 -15.23 23.55 4.33
C ALA A 396 -16.39 24.16 3.53
N ARG A 397 -17.60 24.02 4.09
CA ARG A 397 -18.85 24.53 3.50
C ARG A 397 -19.07 26.01 3.82
N ASP A 398 -19.62 26.73 2.87
CA ASP A 398 -20.08 28.12 2.95
C ASP A 398 -21.59 28.25 2.63
N ASP A 399 -22.25 27.14 2.31
CA ASP A 399 -23.64 27.06 1.86
C ASP A 399 -24.57 26.42 2.91
N ASN A 400 -24.13 26.37 4.17
CA ASN A 400 -24.87 25.84 5.31
C ASN A 400 -25.97 26.79 5.83
N GLN A 401 -26.17 27.96 5.21
CA GLN A 401 -27.21 28.94 5.57
C GLN A 401 -27.14 29.37 7.05
N GLY A 402 -25.94 29.44 7.63
CA GLY A 402 -25.72 29.75 9.04
C GLY A 402 -26.10 28.64 10.02
N GLN A 403 -26.52 27.46 9.53
CA GLN A 403 -26.85 26.30 10.37
C GLN A 403 -25.60 25.49 10.67
N GLN A 404 -25.52 24.98 11.91
CA GLN A 404 -24.44 24.12 12.36
C GLN A 404 -25.02 22.76 12.76
N PHE A 405 -24.45 21.69 12.22
CA PHE A 405 -24.89 20.32 12.48
C PHE A 405 -23.81 19.60 13.28
N LYS A 406 -24.12 19.18 14.49
CA LYS A 406 -23.17 18.64 15.47
C LYS A 406 -23.00 17.13 15.34
N THR A 407 -23.99 16.42 14.80
CA THR A 407 -23.96 14.96 14.71
C THR A 407 -24.02 14.48 13.27
N LEU A 408 -23.50 13.28 13.01
CA LEU A 408 -23.60 12.65 11.68
C LEU A 408 -25.06 12.44 11.26
N ALA A 409 -25.96 12.11 12.21
CA ALA A 409 -27.37 11.93 11.92
C ALA A 409 -28.03 13.23 11.43
N GLU A 410 -27.74 14.37 12.07
CA GLU A 410 -28.20 15.69 11.62
C GLU A 410 -27.68 16.04 10.22
N VAL A 411 -26.40 15.76 9.95
CA VAL A 411 -25.80 15.99 8.62
C VAL A 411 -26.44 15.10 7.56
N VAL A 412 -26.72 13.83 7.85
CA VAL A 412 -27.41 12.92 6.92
C VAL A 412 -28.82 13.39 6.63
N GLU A 413 -29.54 13.91 7.63
CA GLU A 413 -30.89 14.47 7.44
C GLU A 413 -30.87 15.73 6.56
N TYR A 414 -29.91 16.62 6.80
CA TYR A 414 -29.75 17.86 6.05
C TYR A 414 -29.30 17.63 4.61
N VAL A 415 -28.20 16.88 4.43
CA VAL A 415 -27.56 16.66 3.13
C VAL A 415 -28.34 15.65 2.29
N LYS A 416 -29.03 14.68 2.90
CA LYS A 416 -29.65 13.54 2.23
C LYS A 416 -28.67 12.83 1.27
N PRO A 417 -27.53 12.30 1.78
CA PRO A 417 -26.46 11.80 0.94
C PRO A 417 -26.83 10.54 0.16
N SER A 418 -26.19 10.37 -0.99
CA SER A 418 -26.18 9.12 -1.78
C SER A 418 -24.98 8.23 -1.42
N ILE A 419 -23.91 8.84 -0.91
CA ILE A 419 -22.65 8.20 -0.53
C ILE A 419 -22.33 8.54 0.93
N LEU A 420 -22.07 7.52 1.73
CA LEU A 420 -21.62 7.65 3.11
C LEU A 420 -20.28 6.92 3.29
N MET A 421 -19.21 7.67 3.59
CA MET A 421 -17.85 7.12 3.77
C MET A 421 -17.30 7.37 5.17
N GLY A 422 -16.69 6.33 5.75
CA GLY A 422 -16.16 6.35 7.12
C GLY A 422 -14.65 6.22 7.14
N LEU A 423 -13.95 7.24 7.65
CA LEU A 423 -12.51 7.26 7.89
C LEU A 423 -12.22 7.89 9.27
N SER A 424 -13.02 7.51 10.27
CA SER A 424 -13.07 8.12 11.59
C SER A 424 -12.51 7.25 12.71
N THR A 425 -12.26 5.97 12.44
CA THR A 425 -11.91 4.93 13.44
C THR A 425 -12.90 4.80 14.59
N THR A 426 -14.14 5.26 14.40
CA THR A 426 -15.19 5.27 15.43
C THR A 426 -16.18 4.14 15.16
N ARG A 427 -16.03 3.02 15.88
CA ARG A 427 -16.94 1.87 15.78
C ARG A 427 -18.39 2.30 16.02
N GLY A 428 -19.30 1.83 15.17
CA GLY A 428 -20.74 2.10 15.31
C GLY A 428 -21.16 3.53 14.95
N ALA A 429 -20.27 4.34 14.36
CA ALA A 429 -20.63 5.66 13.86
C ALA A 429 -21.73 5.58 12.79
N PHE A 430 -21.76 4.51 11.99
CA PHE A 430 -22.85 4.22 11.04
C PHE A 430 -23.89 3.32 11.69
N ASN A 431 -24.61 3.86 12.66
CA ASN A 431 -25.63 3.11 13.40
C ASN A 431 -26.87 2.76 12.55
N GLU A 432 -27.75 1.94 13.12
CA GLU A 432 -28.97 1.47 12.45
C GLU A 432 -29.85 2.62 11.93
N GLN A 433 -30.03 3.68 12.73
CA GLN A 433 -30.85 4.83 12.34
C GLN A 433 -30.29 5.49 11.07
N ILE A 434 -28.98 5.72 11.02
CA ILE A 434 -28.31 6.35 9.87
C ILE A 434 -28.39 5.45 8.64
N ILE A 435 -28.07 4.16 8.77
CA ILE A 435 -28.07 3.22 7.63
C ILE A 435 -29.49 3.00 7.08
N ARG A 436 -30.50 2.89 7.95
CA ARG A 436 -31.90 2.83 7.50
C ARG A 436 -32.33 4.10 6.79
N LYS A 437 -31.88 5.28 7.26
CA LYS A 437 -32.13 6.54 6.58
C LYS A 437 -31.49 6.57 5.20
N MET A 438 -30.24 6.11 5.06
CA MET A 438 -29.58 5.95 3.76
C MET A 438 -30.39 5.09 2.79
N ALA A 439 -30.93 3.96 3.26
CA ALA A 439 -31.76 3.05 2.47
C ALA A 439 -33.16 3.61 2.14
N ALA A 440 -33.70 4.49 2.98
CA ALA A 440 -34.96 5.18 2.70
C ALA A 440 -34.78 6.28 1.63
N LEU A 441 -33.62 6.95 1.62
CA LEU A 441 -33.31 8.04 0.70
C LEU A 441 -32.85 7.56 -0.68
N ASN A 442 -32.26 6.36 -0.77
CA ASN A 442 -31.61 5.86 -1.96
C ASN A 442 -32.02 4.41 -2.25
N ALA A 443 -32.32 4.10 -3.52
CA ALA A 443 -32.61 2.72 -3.94
C ALA A 443 -31.42 1.77 -3.69
N ASN A 444 -30.20 2.26 -3.93
CA ASN A 444 -28.95 1.56 -3.67
C ASN A 444 -27.97 2.52 -2.99
N PRO A 445 -28.01 2.65 -1.65
CA PRO A 445 -27.10 3.54 -0.94
C PRO A 445 -25.66 3.03 -1.02
N ILE A 446 -24.71 3.93 -1.27
CA ILE A 446 -23.28 3.60 -1.21
C ILE A 446 -22.81 3.80 0.24
N ILE A 447 -22.36 2.72 0.89
CA ILE A 447 -21.92 2.71 2.29
C ILE A 447 -20.51 2.14 2.35
N MET A 448 -19.53 2.96 2.72
CA MET A 448 -18.12 2.55 2.75
C MET A 448 -17.49 2.80 4.13
N PRO A 449 -17.52 1.82 5.05
CA PRO A 449 -16.84 1.92 6.34
C PRO A 449 -15.36 1.49 6.18
N LEU A 450 -14.48 2.48 5.98
CA LEU A 450 -13.10 2.25 5.54
C LEU A 450 -12.08 2.22 6.68
N SER A 451 -12.51 2.43 7.92
CA SER A 451 -11.64 2.36 9.08
C SER A 451 -11.11 0.94 9.33
N ASN A 452 -9.85 0.88 9.78
CA ASN A 452 -9.14 -0.35 10.12
C ASN A 452 -8.63 -0.30 11.58
N PRO A 453 -8.41 -1.46 12.24
CA PRO A 453 -8.84 -2.82 11.86
C PRO A 453 -10.37 -2.99 11.94
N SER A 454 -10.91 -4.19 11.68
CA SER A 454 -12.36 -4.46 11.63
C SER A 454 -13.13 -3.96 12.85
N ASP A 455 -12.52 -4.01 14.04
CA ASP A 455 -13.13 -3.52 15.28
C ASP A 455 -13.36 -2.01 15.32
N ASN A 456 -12.66 -1.24 14.49
CA ASN A 456 -12.81 0.20 14.34
C ASN A 456 -13.67 0.60 13.13
N SER A 457 -14.19 -0.37 12.38
CA SER A 457 -15.04 -0.12 11.22
C SER A 457 -16.34 0.56 11.66
N GLU A 458 -16.80 1.56 10.91
CA GLU A 458 -17.97 2.37 11.27
C GLU A 458 -19.27 1.55 11.34
N CYS A 459 -19.37 0.49 10.53
CA CYS A 459 -20.36 -0.58 10.64
C CYS A 459 -19.81 -1.87 10.02
N THR A 460 -20.43 -2.99 10.33
CA THR A 460 -20.13 -4.29 9.73
C THR A 460 -20.91 -4.51 8.43
N PHE A 461 -20.45 -5.47 7.62
CA PHE A 461 -21.18 -5.88 6.42
C PHE A 461 -22.56 -6.48 6.74
N GLU A 462 -22.68 -7.22 7.84
CA GLU A 462 -23.94 -7.80 8.31
C GLU A 462 -24.95 -6.72 8.67
N GLU A 463 -24.53 -5.71 9.44
CA GLU A 463 -25.36 -4.57 9.80
C GLU A 463 -25.83 -3.79 8.57
N ALA A 464 -24.90 -3.45 7.65
CA ALA A 464 -25.24 -2.76 6.42
C ALA A 464 -26.23 -3.56 5.56
N THR A 465 -26.03 -4.88 5.44
CA THR A 465 -26.94 -5.78 4.71
C THR A 465 -28.32 -5.81 5.36
N LYS A 466 -28.38 -6.09 6.66
CA LYS A 466 -29.62 -6.25 7.42
C LYS A 466 -30.44 -4.95 7.42
N TRP A 467 -29.81 -3.82 7.68
CA TRP A 467 -30.51 -2.54 7.84
C TRP A 467 -30.91 -1.91 6.50
N THR A 468 -30.31 -2.34 5.39
CA THR A 468 -30.70 -1.92 4.03
C THR A 468 -31.50 -2.96 3.26
N ASN A 469 -31.80 -4.12 3.86
CA ASN A 469 -32.43 -5.26 3.19
C ASN A 469 -31.68 -5.67 1.90
N GLY A 470 -30.35 -5.79 2.01
CA GLY A 470 -29.46 -6.20 0.91
C GLY A 470 -29.26 -5.15 -0.19
N LYS A 471 -29.75 -3.92 -0.04
CA LYS A 471 -29.69 -2.88 -1.08
C LYS A 471 -28.37 -2.11 -1.11
N ALA A 472 -27.62 -2.08 0.00
CA ALA A 472 -26.38 -1.32 0.10
C ALA A 472 -25.32 -1.79 -0.90
N ILE A 473 -24.69 -0.83 -1.57
CA ILE A 473 -23.42 -1.06 -2.25
C ILE A 473 -22.33 -0.85 -1.21
N PHE A 474 -21.71 -1.94 -0.77
CA PHE A 474 -20.82 -1.96 0.38
C PHE A 474 -19.36 -2.23 -0.01
N ALA A 475 -18.44 -1.45 0.54
CA ALA A 475 -17.01 -1.75 0.50
C ALA A 475 -16.30 -1.27 1.78
N SER A 476 -15.52 -2.13 2.42
CA SER A 476 -14.87 -1.83 3.70
C SER A 476 -13.35 -1.80 3.61
N GLY A 477 -12.69 -1.15 4.57
CA GLY A 477 -11.23 -1.21 4.69
C GLY A 477 -10.75 -2.59 5.15
N SER A 478 -11.43 -3.17 6.12
CA SER A 478 -11.10 -4.49 6.67
C SER A 478 -11.98 -5.61 6.09
N PRO A 479 -11.49 -6.87 6.05
CA PRO A 479 -12.27 -7.98 5.55
C PRO A 479 -13.43 -8.31 6.49
N PHE A 480 -14.57 -8.68 5.91
CA PHE A 480 -15.74 -9.21 6.61
C PHE A 480 -16.12 -10.57 6.03
N LEU A 481 -16.79 -11.38 6.83
CA LEU A 481 -17.31 -12.66 6.36
C LEU A 481 -18.53 -12.44 5.44
N PRO A 482 -18.77 -13.36 4.48
CA PRO A 482 -20.00 -13.38 3.71
C PRO A 482 -21.23 -13.55 4.61
N VAL A 483 -22.38 -13.01 4.21
CA VAL A 483 -23.62 -13.02 4.99
C VAL A 483 -24.72 -13.69 4.16
N MET A 484 -25.57 -14.49 4.81
CA MET A 484 -26.78 -15.03 4.20
C MET A 484 -27.89 -13.99 4.24
N HIS A 485 -28.41 -13.60 3.08
CA HIS A 485 -29.54 -12.68 2.93
C HIS A 485 -30.52 -13.24 1.89
N ASP A 486 -31.81 -13.36 2.24
CA ASP A 486 -32.87 -13.93 1.39
C ASP A 486 -32.49 -15.29 0.74
N GLY A 487 -31.86 -16.17 1.52
CA GLY A 487 -31.44 -17.50 1.07
C GLY A 487 -30.22 -17.50 0.12
N LYS A 488 -29.58 -16.34 -0.10
CA LYS A 488 -28.36 -16.22 -0.91
C LYS A 488 -27.18 -15.78 -0.06
N LEU A 489 -26.02 -16.37 -0.32
CA LEU A 489 -24.77 -15.91 0.28
C LEU A 489 -24.24 -14.71 -0.52
N ILE A 490 -24.12 -13.57 0.14
CA ILE A 490 -23.57 -12.33 -0.44
C ILE A 490 -22.20 -12.02 0.17
N TYR A 491 -21.32 -11.42 -0.63
CA TYR A 491 -19.92 -11.18 -0.29
C TYR A 491 -19.62 -9.68 -0.18
N PRO A 492 -18.85 -9.23 0.83
CA PRO A 492 -18.40 -7.85 0.93
C PRO A 492 -17.22 -7.59 -0.04
N SER A 493 -17.16 -6.39 -0.61
CA SER A 493 -15.97 -5.89 -1.31
C SER A 493 -15.00 -5.19 -0.34
N GLN A 494 -13.71 -5.15 -0.69
CA GLN A 494 -12.66 -4.54 0.14
C GLN A 494 -11.91 -3.41 -0.59
N GLY A 495 -11.72 -2.28 0.09
CA GLY A 495 -10.98 -1.11 -0.43
C GLY A 495 -9.65 -0.88 0.28
N LYS A 496 -8.65 -1.75 0.07
CA LYS A 496 -7.28 -1.61 0.59
C LYS A 496 -6.26 -1.51 -0.53
N SER A 497 -5.21 -0.68 -0.37
CA SER A 497 -4.14 -0.41 -1.34
C SER A 497 -3.41 -1.67 -1.87
N VAL A 498 -3.46 -2.77 -1.11
CA VAL A 498 -2.81 -4.05 -1.46
C VAL A 498 -3.82 -5.17 -1.69
N SER A 499 -5.13 -4.90 -1.57
CA SER A 499 -6.12 -5.94 -1.81
C SER A 499 -6.39 -6.07 -3.31
N PRO A 500 -6.44 -7.30 -3.84
CA PRO A 500 -7.35 -7.56 -4.94
C PRO A 500 -8.71 -7.06 -4.53
N VAL A 501 -9.21 -6.07 -5.26
CA VAL A 501 -10.65 -5.85 -5.32
C VAL A 501 -11.20 -7.14 -5.93
N VAL A 502 -11.51 -8.10 -5.08
CA VAL A 502 -12.22 -9.35 -5.40
C VAL A 502 -13.68 -9.03 -5.62
#